data_AF-W6RGX6-F1
#
_entry.id   AF-W6RGX6-F1
#
_cell.length_a   1.000
_cell.length_b   1.000
_cell.length_c   1.000
_cell.angle_alpha   90.00
_cell.angle_beta   90.00
_cell.angle_gamma   90.00
#
_symmetry.space_group_name_H-M   'P 1'
#
loop_
_entity.id
_entity.type
_entity.pdbx_description
1 polymer ?
#
loop_
_entity_poly.entity_id
_entity_poly.type
_entity_poly.pdbx_seq_one_letter_code
_entity_poly.pdbx_strand_id
1 'polypeptide(L)'
;MSNLTEDDRVIFLLSGGGSSLLALPADGISLQDKQAINKALLKSGATIGEMNCVRKHLSAIKGGRLAKACWPATVYTYAISDVPGDEATVIASGPTVGDPTTSAEALAILARYTIDIPANVRAWLEIHARKRSSTAIRYSPAATSS
;
A
#
# COMPACT_ATOMS: atom_id res chain seq x y z
N MET A 1 13.44 3.54 -8.09
CA MET A 1 14.20 4.64 -8.71
C MET A 1 15.60 4.56 -8.11
N SER A 2 16.66 4.74 -8.90
CA SER A 2 18.05 4.56 -8.43
C SER A 2 18.79 5.89 -8.44
N ASN A 3 19.68 6.09 -7.47
CA ASN A 3 20.62 7.21 -7.34
C ASN A 3 20.00 8.58 -7.07
N LEU A 4 18.86 8.65 -6.38
CA LEU A 4 18.32 9.92 -5.88
C LEU A 4 19.10 10.38 -4.64
N THR A 5 19.24 11.69 -4.47
CA THR A 5 19.88 12.34 -3.32
C THR A 5 18.90 13.24 -2.56
N GLU A 6 19.32 13.79 -1.42
CA GLU A 6 18.52 14.74 -0.62
C GLU A 6 18.25 16.06 -1.35
N ASP A 7 19.06 16.40 -2.35
CA ASP A 7 18.91 17.60 -3.18
C ASP A 7 17.88 17.41 -4.29
N ASP A 8 17.59 16.17 -4.66
CA ASP A 8 16.61 15.86 -5.69
C ASP A 8 15.18 16.11 -5.22
N ARG A 9 14.32 16.46 -6.18
CA ARG A 9 12.88 16.61 -6.00
C ARG A 9 12.14 15.73 -6.99
N VAL A 10 11.27 14.88 -6.48
CA VAL A 10 10.39 14.04 -7.28
C VAL A 10 9.00 14.65 -7.28
N ILE A 11 8.51 15.02 -8.46
CA ILE A 11 7.12 15.45 -8.64
C ILE A 11 6.33 14.26 -9.14
N PHE A 12 5.35 13.81 -8.34
CA PHE A 12 4.45 12.73 -8.69
C PHE A 12 3.07 13.30 -9.01
N LEU A 13 2.69 13.27 -10.29
CA LEU A 13 1.40 13.75 -10.77
C LEU A 13 0.43 12.57 -10.89
N LEU A 14 -0.73 12.70 -10.26
CA LEU A 14 -1.70 11.64 -10.18
C LEU A 14 -3.10 12.12 -10.57
N SER A 15 -3.81 11.28 -11.32
CA SER A 15 -5.23 11.45 -11.64
C SER A 15 -6.00 10.17 -11.35
N GLY A 16 -7.33 10.23 -11.49
CA GLY A 16 -8.22 9.06 -11.49
C GLY A 16 -7.71 7.95 -12.42
N GLY A 17 -7.98 6.69 -12.04
CA GLY A 17 -7.52 5.49 -12.78
C GLY A 17 -6.12 4.97 -12.41
N GLY A 18 -5.34 5.70 -11.60
CA GLY A 18 -3.98 5.31 -11.22
C GLY A 18 -3.85 3.93 -10.57
N SER A 19 -4.88 3.46 -9.84
CA SER A 19 -4.87 2.12 -9.22
C SER A 19 -4.70 0.98 -10.23
N SER A 20 -5.25 1.14 -11.45
CA SER A 20 -5.16 0.16 -12.54
C SER A 20 -3.86 0.31 -13.33
N LEU A 21 -3.38 1.54 -13.52
CA LEU A 21 -2.14 1.83 -14.27
C LEU A 21 -0.86 1.51 -13.46
N LEU A 22 -0.92 1.61 -12.13
CA LEU A 22 0.21 1.38 -11.22
C LEU A 22 0.15 -0.03 -10.63
N ALA A 23 0.15 -1.05 -11.48
CA ALA A 23 -0.10 -2.44 -11.08
C ALA A 23 1.15 -3.23 -10.63
N LEU A 24 2.26 -2.60 -10.25
CA LEU A 24 3.49 -3.33 -9.92
C LEU A 24 3.28 -4.31 -8.75
N PRO A 25 3.42 -5.64 -8.97
CA PRO A 25 3.39 -6.64 -7.91
C PRO A 25 4.53 -6.45 -6.92
N ALA A 26 4.35 -6.91 -5.69
CA ALA A 26 5.44 -7.07 -4.75
C ALA A 26 6.44 -8.14 -5.22
N ASP A 27 7.67 -8.10 -4.72
CA ASP A 27 8.70 -9.08 -5.07
C ASP A 27 8.22 -10.51 -4.77
N GLY A 28 8.42 -11.40 -5.74
CA GLY A 28 7.99 -12.80 -5.65
C GLY A 28 6.48 -13.02 -5.84
N ILE A 29 5.68 -11.98 -6.09
CA ILE A 29 4.26 -12.08 -6.43
C ILE A 29 4.07 -11.83 -7.93
N SER A 30 3.34 -12.71 -8.62
CA SER A 30 3.04 -12.51 -10.04
C SER A 30 1.85 -11.57 -10.26
N LEU A 31 1.71 -11.03 -11.47
CA LEU A 31 0.51 -10.28 -11.85
C LEU A 31 -0.73 -11.18 -11.81
N GLN A 32 -0.57 -12.45 -12.21
CA GLN A 32 -1.60 -13.47 -12.22
C GLN A 32 -2.12 -13.74 -10.80
N ASP A 33 -1.24 -13.81 -9.80
CA ASP A 33 -1.63 -13.95 -8.39
C ASP A 33 -2.55 -12.79 -7.97
N LYS A 34 -2.16 -11.55 -8.29
CA LYS A 34 -2.95 -10.36 -7.97
C LYS A 34 -4.31 -10.36 -8.67
N GLN A 35 -4.35 -10.77 -9.93
CA GLN A 35 -5.59 -10.86 -10.70
C GLN A 35 -6.54 -11.92 -10.12
N ALA A 36 -6.02 -13.11 -9.78
CA ALA A 36 -6.78 -14.20 -9.19
C ALA A 36 -7.38 -13.78 -7.84
N ILE A 37 -6.56 -13.22 -6.96
CA ILE A 37 -6.99 -12.76 -5.63
C ILE A 37 -8.03 -11.63 -5.74
N ASN A 38 -7.80 -10.65 -6.62
CA ASN A 38 -8.77 -9.56 -6.83
C ASN A 38 -10.12 -10.09 -7.36
N LYS A 39 -10.09 -11.07 -8.27
CA LYS A 39 -11.31 -11.71 -8.78
C LYS A 39 -12.02 -12.50 -7.68
N ALA A 40 -11.30 -13.18 -6.80
CA ALA A 40 -11.87 -13.89 -5.67
C ALA A 40 -12.55 -12.93 -4.67
N LEU A 41 -11.88 -11.82 -4.32
CA LEU A 41 -12.43 -10.79 -3.45
C LEU A 41 -13.70 -10.13 -4.01
N LEU A 42 -13.72 -9.86 -5.33
CA LEU A 42 -14.93 -9.35 -5.99
C LEU A 42 -16.10 -10.32 -5.89
N LYS A 43 -15.83 -11.62 -6.07
CA LYS A 43 -16.85 -12.68 -6.00
C LYS A 43 -17.34 -12.93 -4.57
N SER A 44 -16.53 -12.65 -3.56
CA SER A 44 -16.85 -12.90 -2.15
C SER A 44 -17.69 -11.80 -1.51
N GLY A 45 -17.96 -10.70 -2.23
CA GLY A 45 -18.66 -9.54 -1.68
C GLY A 45 -17.83 -8.73 -0.68
N ALA A 46 -16.49 -8.79 -0.79
CA ALA A 46 -15.61 -7.95 0.01
C ALA A 46 -15.89 -6.47 -0.24
N THR A 47 -15.90 -5.66 0.82
CA THR A 47 -16.04 -4.21 0.71
C THR A 47 -14.83 -3.61 -0.02
N ILE A 48 -15.02 -2.45 -0.64
CA ILE A 48 -13.93 -1.75 -1.33
C ILE A 48 -12.74 -1.45 -0.41
N GLY A 49 -12.99 -1.17 0.87
CA GLY A 49 -11.94 -0.93 1.87
C GLY A 49 -11.08 -2.18 2.12
N GLU A 50 -11.70 -3.34 2.28
CA GLU A 50 -11.01 -4.62 2.45
C GLU A 50 -10.23 -5.01 1.20
N MET A 51 -10.84 -4.83 0.03
CA MET A 51 -10.18 -5.04 -1.25
C MET A 51 -8.95 -4.13 -1.39
N ASN A 52 -9.06 -2.86 -1.01
CA ASN A 52 -7.95 -1.92 -1.04
C ASN A 52 -6.83 -2.31 -0.06
N CYS A 53 -7.18 -2.77 1.15
CA CYS A 53 -6.23 -3.30 2.12
C CYS A 53 -5.39 -4.42 1.47
N VAL A 54 -6.04 -5.50 0.98
CA VAL A 54 -5.31 -6.62 0.36
C VAL A 54 -4.48 -6.14 -0.83
N ARG A 55 -5.06 -5.38 -1.76
CA ARG A 55 -4.36 -4.92 -2.98
C ARG A 55 -3.13 -4.05 -2.68
N LYS A 56 -3.17 -3.20 -1.65
CA LYS A 56 -2.02 -2.39 -1.22
C LYS A 56 -0.90 -3.25 -0.65
N HIS A 57 -1.22 -4.28 0.12
CA HIS A 57 -0.20 -5.19 0.70
C HIS A 57 0.44 -6.15 -0.31
N LEU A 58 -0.16 -6.33 -1.49
CA LEU A 58 0.40 -7.13 -2.59
C LEU A 58 1.12 -6.29 -3.68
N SER A 59 1.40 -5.02 -3.42
CA SER A 59 2.03 -4.12 -4.40
C SER A 59 3.38 -3.61 -3.91
N ALA A 60 4.35 -3.49 -4.83
CA ALA A 60 5.65 -2.90 -4.57
C ALA A 60 5.62 -1.36 -4.46
N ILE A 61 4.59 -0.68 -4.98
CA ILE A 61 4.57 0.79 -5.11
C ILE A 61 3.44 1.48 -4.35
N LYS A 62 2.37 0.75 -4.00
CA LYS A 62 1.23 1.29 -3.26
C LYS A 62 1.50 1.37 -1.75
N GLY A 63 0.71 2.15 -1.02
CA GLY A 63 0.81 2.27 0.44
C GLY A 63 2.10 2.95 0.91
N GLY A 64 2.51 4.02 0.24
CA GLY A 64 3.70 4.82 0.57
C GLY A 64 5.02 4.22 0.06
N ARG A 65 4.99 3.07 -0.62
CA ARG A 65 6.21 2.40 -1.09
C ARG A 65 6.88 3.13 -2.25
N LEU A 66 6.13 3.89 -3.07
CA LEU A 66 6.74 4.77 -4.07
C LEU A 66 7.56 5.87 -3.39
N ALA A 67 7.01 6.53 -2.36
CA ALA A 67 7.76 7.51 -1.59
C ALA A 67 9.01 6.89 -0.94
N LYS A 68 8.90 5.68 -0.39
CA LYS A 68 10.04 4.93 0.14
C LYS A 68 11.11 4.64 -0.93
N ALA A 69 10.69 4.33 -2.16
CA ALA A 69 11.60 4.08 -3.28
C ALA A 69 12.26 5.35 -3.84
N CYS A 70 11.76 6.54 -3.46
CA CYS A 70 12.34 7.83 -3.81
C CYS A 70 13.29 8.37 -2.74
N TRP A 71 13.26 7.81 -1.52
CA TRP A 71 14.16 8.23 -0.45
C TRP A 71 15.63 8.11 -0.89
N PRO A 72 16.48 9.14 -0.66
CA PRO A 72 16.26 10.30 0.23
C PRO A 72 15.65 11.56 -0.40
N ALA A 73 15.25 11.55 -1.67
CA ALA A 73 14.64 12.73 -2.30
C ALA A 73 13.29 13.12 -1.67
N THR A 74 12.99 14.41 -1.68
CA THR A 74 11.66 14.92 -1.30
C THR A 74 10.66 14.65 -2.43
N VAL A 75 9.50 14.08 -2.07
CA VAL A 75 8.42 13.78 -3.02
C VAL A 75 7.26 14.75 -2.85
N TYR A 76 6.93 15.51 -3.90
CA TYR A 76 5.72 16.32 -3.97
C TYR A 76 4.66 15.58 -4.79
N THR A 77 3.52 15.29 -4.19
CA THR A 77 2.39 14.66 -4.89
C THR A 77 1.33 15.69 -5.19
N TYR A 78 0.97 15.83 -6.46
CA TYR A 78 -0.18 16.61 -6.90
C TYR A 78 -1.21 15.63 -7.47
N ALA A 79 -2.39 15.60 -6.87
CA ALA A 79 -3.43 14.63 -7.20
C ALA A 79 -4.72 15.33 -7.62
N ILE A 80 -5.36 14.80 -8.67
CA ILE A 80 -6.74 15.08 -9.02
C ILE A 80 -7.57 13.91 -8.50
N SER A 81 -8.46 14.20 -7.56
CA SER A 81 -9.25 13.20 -6.85
C SER A 81 -10.58 12.94 -7.53
N ASP A 82 -10.87 11.66 -7.78
CA ASP A 82 -12.19 11.12 -8.09
C ASP A 82 -12.82 10.40 -6.89
N VAL A 83 -12.22 10.56 -5.69
CA VAL A 83 -12.61 9.89 -4.45
C VAL A 83 -13.40 10.86 -3.56
N PRO A 84 -14.62 10.52 -3.12
CA PRO A 84 -15.35 11.33 -2.15
C PRO A 84 -14.54 11.54 -0.87
N GLY A 85 -14.38 12.80 -0.46
CA GLY A 85 -13.64 13.17 0.75
C GLY A 85 -12.12 13.27 0.59
N ASP A 86 -11.59 13.08 -0.62
CA ASP A 86 -10.18 13.33 -0.97
C ASP A 86 -9.13 12.62 -0.09
N GLU A 87 -9.50 11.46 0.46
CA GLU A 87 -8.64 10.66 1.32
C GLU A 87 -7.38 10.18 0.58
N ALA A 88 -6.23 10.78 0.90
CA ALA A 88 -4.97 10.58 0.17
C ALA A 88 -4.48 9.12 0.19
N THR A 89 -4.84 8.34 1.21
CA THR A 89 -4.51 6.91 1.29
C THR A 89 -5.32 6.04 0.33
N VAL A 90 -6.40 6.58 -0.23
CA VAL A 90 -7.34 5.93 -1.14
C VAL A 90 -7.09 6.35 -2.59
N ILE A 91 -6.77 7.63 -2.83
CA ILE A 91 -6.48 8.14 -4.19
C ILE A 91 -5.34 7.32 -4.81
N ALA A 92 -5.64 6.62 -5.90
CA ALA A 92 -4.79 5.61 -6.54
C ALA A 92 -4.10 4.60 -5.59
N SER A 93 -4.72 4.30 -4.45
CA SER A 93 -4.18 3.45 -3.38
C SER A 93 -2.93 4.02 -2.67
N GLY A 94 -2.80 5.35 -2.62
CA GLY A 94 -1.80 6.07 -1.83
C GLY A 94 -0.36 5.64 -2.09
N PRO A 95 0.18 5.73 -3.32
CA PRO A 95 1.54 5.29 -3.60
C PRO A 95 2.62 6.06 -2.82
N THR A 96 2.34 7.32 -2.49
CA THR A 96 3.26 8.22 -1.78
C THR A 96 2.84 8.50 -0.32
N VAL A 97 1.73 7.93 0.15
CA VAL A 97 1.18 8.14 1.50
C VAL A 97 1.14 6.81 2.24
N GLY A 98 1.56 6.81 3.51
CA GLY A 98 1.62 5.61 4.33
C GLY A 98 0.27 4.91 4.45
N ASP A 99 0.26 3.58 4.33
CA ASP A 99 -0.94 2.77 4.55
C ASP A 99 -1.18 2.55 6.05
N PRO A 100 -2.35 2.96 6.60
CA PRO A 100 -2.67 2.66 7.99
C PRO A 100 -2.93 1.16 8.20
N THR A 101 -3.35 0.43 7.17
CA THR A 101 -3.64 -1.00 7.27
C THR A 101 -2.36 -1.85 7.32
N THR A 102 -2.51 -3.13 7.66
CA THR A 102 -1.41 -4.06 7.93
C THR A 102 -1.52 -5.34 7.10
N SER A 103 -0.39 -6.02 6.91
CA SER A 103 -0.39 -7.34 6.27
C SER A 103 -1.12 -8.40 7.10
N ALA A 104 -1.21 -8.21 8.43
CA ALA A 104 -2.02 -9.04 9.30
C ALA A 104 -3.52 -8.89 9.01
N GLU A 105 -4.00 -7.65 8.83
CA GLU A 105 -5.39 -7.40 8.40
C GLU A 105 -5.66 -7.97 7.01
N ALA A 106 -4.71 -7.83 6.07
CA ALA A 106 -4.85 -8.45 4.74
C ALA A 106 -5.00 -9.98 4.82
N LEU A 107 -4.20 -10.65 5.67
CA LEU A 107 -4.35 -12.09 5.93
C LEU A 107 -5.70 -12.42 6.56
N ALA A 108 -6.16 -11.63 7.53
CA ALA A 108 -7.45 -11.83 8.19
C ALA A 108 -8.63 -11.69 7.21
N ILE A 109 -8.57 -10.71 6.29
CA ILE A 109 -9.57 -10.53 5.23
C ILE A 109 -9.60 -11.77 4.32
N LEU A 110 -8.45 -12.22 3.82
CA LEU A 110 -8.35 -13.37 2.93
C LEU A 110 -8.90 -14.64 3.60
N ALA A 111 -8.60 -14.84 4.89
CA ALA A 111 -9.11 -15.95 5.68
C ALA A 111 -10.64 -15.85 5.91
N ARG A 112 -11.16 -14.66 6.25
CA ARG A 112 -12.60 -14.42 6.46
C ARG A 112 -13.43 -14.78 5.23
N TYR A 113 -12.91 -14.49 4.04
CA TYR A 113 -13.59 -14.82 2.77
C TYR A 113 -13.22 -16.21 2.23
N THR A 114 -12.44 -17.01 2.97
CA THR A 114 -11.99 -18.35 2.54
C THR A 114 -11.33 -18.33 1.16
N ILE A 115 -10.50 -17.31 0.90
CA ILE A 115 -9.80 -17.15 -0.37
C ILE A 115 -8.47 -17.88 -0.29
N ASP A 116 -8.33 -18.94 -1.07
CA ASP A 116 -7.07 -19.64 -1.24
C ASP A 116 -6.04 -18.75 -1.93
N ILE A 117 -4.84 -18.71 -1.36
CA ILE A 117 -3.72 -17.95 -1.88
C ILE A 117 -2.49 -18.83 -2.10
N PRO A 118 -1.72 -18.59 -3.17
CA PRO A 118 -0.43 -19.24 -3.39
C PRO A 118 0.56 -19.05 -2.23
N ALA A 119 1.47 -20.00 -2.06
CA ALA A 119 2.44 -20.01 -0.94
C ALA A 119 3.36 -18.78 -0.93
N ASN A 120 3.78 -18.29 -2.09
CA ASN A 120 4.56 -17.06 -2.24
C ASN A 120 3.81 -15.83 -1.70
N VAL A 121 2.50 -15.71 -1.98
CA VAL A 121 1.66 -14.62 -1.48
C VAL A 121 1.51 -14.70 0.04
N ARG A 122 1.25 -15.90 0.57
CA ARG A 122 1.15 -16.13 2.01
C ARG A 122 2.44 -15.75 2.73
N ALA A 123 3.58 -16.25 2.25
CA ALA A 123 4.88 -15.97 2.82
C ALA A 123 5.19 -14.46 2.81
N TRP A 124 4.88 -13.76 1.72
CA TRP A 124 5.04 -12.31 1.62
C TRP A 124 4.27 -11.58 2.73
N LEU A 125 2.98 -11.90 2.91
CA LEU A 125 2.14 -11.24 3.91
C LEU A 125 2.57 -11.56 5.34
N GLU A 126 2.96 -12.80 5.63
CA GLU A 126 3.41 -13.21 6.96
C GLU A 126 4.74 -12.53 7.36
N ILE A 127 5.70 -12.44 6.44
CA ILE A 127 6.98 -11.74 6.68
C ILE A 127 6.71 -10.27 7.04
N HIS A 128 5.78 -9.62 6.32
CA HIS A 128 5.50 -8.20 6.53
C HIS A 128 4.55 -7.93 7.71
N ALA A 129 3.76 -8.90 8.15
CA ALA A 129 3.00 -8.83 9.39
C ALA A 129 3.92 -8.79 10.62
N ARG A 130 5.02 -9.55 10.60
CA ARG A 130 5.99 -9.62 11.72
C ARG A 130 6.80 -8.33 11.88
N LYS A 131 7.17 -7.67 10.77
CA LYS A 131 8.05 -6.48 10.77
C LYS A 131 7.48 -5.24 11.47
N ARG A 132 6.16 -5.13 11.69
CA ARG A 132 5.56 -4.00 12.42
C ARG A 132 5.49 -4.20 13.94
N SER A 133 5.64 -5.43 14.43
CA SER A 133 5.58 -5.74 15.87
C SER A 133 6.86 -5.34 16.63
N SER A 134 7.97 -5.07 15.95
CA SER A 134 9.27 -4.73 16.56
C SER A 134 9.59 -3.23 16.59
N THR A 135 8.71 -2.37 16.07
CA THR A 135 8.95 -0.93 15.98
C THR A 135 7.70 -0.15 16.42
N ALA A 136 7.34 -0.30 17.68
CA ALA A 136 6.50 0.70 18.35
C ALA A 136 7.39 1.94 18.59
N ILE A 137 7.34 2.89 17.65
CA ILE A 137 7.91 4.22 17.85
C ILE A 137 7.16 4.84 19.03
N ARG A 138 7.85 5.04 20.16
CA ARG A 138 7.32 5.81 21.28
C ARG A 138 7.12 7.24 20.79
N TYR A 139 5.87 7.64 20.66
CA TYR A 139 5.51 9.04 20.53
C TYR A 139 5.76 9.73 21.88
N SER A 140 6.67 10.71 21.90
CA SER A 140 6.82 11.65 23.01
C SER A 140 6.17 12.96 22.57
N PRO A 141 5.08 13.41 23.21
CA PRO A 141 4.54 14.73 22.91
C PRO A 141 5.54 15.78 23.39
N ALA A 142 5.86 16.73 22.51
CA ALA A 142 6.70 17.86 22.84
C ALA A 142 6.14 18.58 24.08
N ALA A 143 7.00 18.79 25.06
CA ALA A 143 6.72 19.65 26.20
C ALA A 143 6.47 21.07 25.67
N THR A 144 5.23 21.56 25.79
CA THR A 144 4.96 22.99 25.76
C THR A 144 5.51 23.60 27.04
N SER A 145 6.64 24.29 26.92
CA SER A 145 7.14 25.22 27.93
C SER A 145 6.83 26.66 27.50
N SER A 146 6.26 27.39 28.46
CA SER A 146 5.92 28.83 28.56
C SER A 146 4.86 29.38 27.60
#